data_AF-A0A2E2TPI0-F1
#
_entry.id   AF-A0A2E2TPI0-F1
#
_cell.length_a   1.000
_cell.length_b   1.000
_cell.length_c   1.000
_cell.angle_alpha   90.00
_cell.angle_beta   90.00
_cell.angle_gamma   90.00
#
_symmetry.space_group_name_H-M   'P 1'
#
loop_
_entity.id
_entity.type
_entity.pdbx_description
1 polymer ?
#
loop_
_entity_poly.entity_id
_entity_poly.type
_entity_poly.pdbx_seq_one_letter_code
_entity_poly.pdbx_strand_id
1 'polypeptide(L)'
;MKEIHLGWRSFSTFDITMKHFKYLLFLNILCSIVLFTHCGDSDNPVSDNITNTTDDDDSRDIDNSSDGASESAIFLAENGVTIRASNVAVIGEKYELAGISYLVVDSTILIEMITNEEDITKVVTTHITSLNNLFNSSPSWNLSWSYGVNFNQDIGSWDVINVNSMIDAFIDLPSFNQDISHWEVISVTDMSGTFANCPSFNQNLSDWNVSNVTKMGGMFAGTTSFNQDLSSWSVSNVIDCNKFSINAEKWILPKPNFTNCTE
;
A
#
# COMPACT_ATOMS: atom_id res chain seq x y z
N MET A 1 -27.59 -53.61 39.11
CA MET A 1 -28.25 -53.23 37.84
C MET A 1 -29.03 -51.95 38.10
N LYS A 2 -28.76 -50.78 37.53
CA LYS A 2 -27.80 -50.27 36.54
C LYS A 2 -27.53 -48.82 36.97
N GLU A 3 -26.27 -48.41 37.05
CA GLU A 3 -25.90 -47.00 37.12
C GLU A 3 -26.16 -46.33 35.76
N ILE A 4 -26.72 -45.12 35.77
CA ILE A 4 -26.95 -44.32 34.57
C ILE A 4 -25.81 -43.32 34.47
N HIS A 5 -24.95 -43.51 33.45
CA HIS A 5 -23.84 -42.63 33.13
C HIS A 5 -24.33 -41.24 32.68
N LEU A 6 -23.80 -40.20 33.31
CA LEU A 6 -23.89 -38.81 32.87
C LEU A 6 -23.01 -38.62 31.63
N GLY A 7 -23.63 -38.46 30.47
CA GLY A 7 -22.97 -38.03 29.24
C GLY A 7 -22.84 -36.51 29.20
N TRP A 8 -21.62 -36.01 29.36
CA TRP A 8 -21.29 -34.61 29.08
C TRP A 8 -21.31 -34.40 27.56
N ARG A 9 -22.29 -33.63 27.07
CA ARG A 9 -22.22 -33.03 25.73
C ARG A 9 -21.33 -31.80 25.82
N SER A 10 -20.16 -31.81 25.18
CA SER A 10 -19.42 -30.57 24.95
C SER A 10 -20.19 -29.75 23.92
N PHE A 11 -20.65 -28.57 24.34
CA PHE A 11 -21.00 -27.51 23.41
C PHE A 11 -19.69 -26.85 23.00
N SER A 12 -19.41 -26.83 21.69
CA SER A 12 -18.32 -26.05 21.11
C SER A 12 -18.67 -24.57 21.18
N THR A 13 -18.09 -23.88 22.15
CA THR A 13 -17.97 -22.40 22.13
C THR A 13 -16.51 -22.08 22.36
N PHE A 14 -15.70 -22.29 21.32
CA PHE A 14 -14.34 -21.79 21.24
C PHE A 14 -14.13 -21.19 19.87
N ASP A 15 -14.98 -20.23 19.56
CA ASP A 15 -14.82 -19.30 18.45
C ASP A 15 -15.31 -17.96 18.99
N ILE A 16 -14.49 -16.90 18.89
CA ILE A 16 -14.71 -15.46 19.25
C ILE A 16 -13.67 -14.84 20.22
N THR A 17 -12.81 -15.56 20.96
CA THR A 17 -11.88 -14.91 21.92
C THR A 17 -10.42 -14.86 21.49
N MET A 18 -10.13 -14.26 20.32
CA MET A 18 -8.77 -13.80 19.96
C MET A 18 -8.74 -12.54 19.06
N LYS A 19 -9.87 -11.82 18.91
CA LYS A 19 -9.88 -10.50 18.25
C LYS A 19 -9.92 -9.31 19.23
N HIS A 20 -10.23 -9.55 20.51
CA HIS A 20 -10.48 -8.48 21.48
C HIS A 20 -9.40 -8.23 22.54
N PHE A 21 -8.27 -8.94 22.53
CA PHE A 21 -7.25 -8.75 23.58
C PHE A 21 -6.18 -7.68 23.26
N LYS A 22 -6.13 -7.14 22.03
CA LYS A 22 -5.23 -6.03 21.68
C LYS A 22 -5.83 -4.63 21.94
N TYR A 23 -7.15 -4.50 22.10
CA TYR A 23 -7.81 -3.20 22.31
C TYR A 23 -7.74 -2.65 23.75
N LEU A 24 -7.16 -3.39 24.70
CA LEU A 24 -7.17 -3.03 26.13
C LEU A 24 -5.94 -2.22 26.62
N LEU A 25 -5.05 -1.76 25.73
CA LEU A 25 -3.95 -0.84 26.13
C LEU A 25 -4.07 0.60 25.61
N PHE A 26 -5.10 0.94 24.83
CA PHE A 26 -5.32 2.32 24.34
C PHE A 26 -6.65 2.91 24.83
N LEU A 27 -6.98 2.69 26.11
CA LEU A 27 -8.07 3.42 26.78
C LEU A 27 -7.50 4.33 27.86
N ASN A 28 -6.76 5.36 27.46
CA ASN A 28 -6.58 6.58 28.25
C ASN A 28 -6.22 7.74 27.33
N ILE A 29 -7.24 8.56 27.07
CA ILE A 29 -7.25 10.02 26.89
C ILE A 29 -8.26 10.32 25.78
N LEU A 30 -9.49 10.60 26.20
CA LEU A 30 -10.38 11.59 25.59
C LEU A 30 -11.62 11.68 26.46
N CYS A 31 -11.64 12.64 27.40
CA CYS A 31 -12.87 13.34 27.75
C CYS A 31 -12.54 14.55 28.64
N SER A 32 -12.68 15.76 28.09
CA SER A 32 -13.39 16.81 28.81
C SER A 32 -14.02 17.76 27.81
N ILE A 33 -15.34 17.78 27.91
CA ILE A 33 -16.34 18.40 27.06
C ILE A 33 -16.38 19.92 27.27
N VAL A 34 -16.62 20.64 26.17
CA VAL A 34 -17.03 22.04 26.11
C VAL A 34 -18.43 22.21 26.70
N LEU A 35 -18.64 23.15 27.62
CA LEU A 35 -19.94 23.79 27.87
C LEU A 35 -19.75 25.28 28.21
N PHE A 36 -20.47 26.12 27.45
CA PHE A 36 -20.63 27.57 27.58
C PHE A 36 -21.38 27.96 28.87
N THR A 37 -21.09 29.14 29.46
CA THR A 37 -21.91 30.38 29.36
C THR A 37 -21.42 31.54 30.26
N HIS A 38 -21.27 32.71 29.61
CA HIS A 38 -21.69 34.09 29.97
C HIS A 38 -20.99 35.01 31.02
N CYS A 39 -20.63 36.18 30.46
CA CYS A 39 -20.75 37.59 30.90
C CYS A 39 -19.85 38.20 31.99
N GLY A 40 -19.26 39.36 31.66
CA GLY A 40 -18.61 40.30 32.58
C GLY A 40 -17.82 41.37 31.82
N ASP A 41 -18.36 42.59 31.81
CA ASP A 41 -17.96 43.77 31.04
C ASP A 41 -16.53 44.29 31.27
N SER A 42 -15.99 45.02 30.29
CA SER A 42 -15.52 46.39 30.56
C SER A 42 -15.47 47.24 29.30
N ASP A 43 -16.22 48.34 29.37
CA ASP A 43 -16.18 49.52 28.52
C ASP A 43 -14.76 50.10 28.40
N ASN A 44 -14.40 50.69 27.25
CA ASN A 44 -14.21 52.15 27.05
C ASN A 44 -13.55 52.44 25.66
N PRO A 45 -13.51 53.68 25.15
CA PRO A 45 -14.45 54.12 24.13
C PRO A 45 -13.79 54.53 22.80
N VAL A 46 -14.70 54.77 21.85
CA VAL A 46 -14.56 55.40 20.53
C VAL A 46 -13.60 56.60 20.51
N SER A 47 -12.76 56.66 19.49
CA SER A 47 -12.32 57.93 18.90
C SER A 47 -12.51 57.87 17.38
N ASP A 48 -13.53 58.58 16.91
CA ASP A 48 -13.71 58.95 15.51
C ASP A 48 -12.49 59.75 15.04
N ASN A 49 -12.02 59.46 13.83
CA ASN A 49 -11.48 60.51 12.97
C ASN A 49 -11.74 60.18 11.51
N ILE A 50 -12.71 60.91 10.97
CA ILE A 50 -13.01 61.05 9.55
C ILE A 50 -11.94 61.97 8.94
N THR A 51 -11.29 61.51 7.87
CA THR A 51 -10.79 62.40 6.82
C THR A 51 -11.10 61.80 5.45
N ASN A 52 -12.05 62.43 4.76
CA ASN A 52 -12.18 62.42 3.30
C ASN A 52 -10.88 62.87 2.64
N THR A 53 -10.55 62.29 1.47
CA THR A 53 -10.45 62.93 0.13
C THR A 53 -9.80 61.92 -0.83
N THR A 54 -10.56 61.45 -1.83
CA THR A 54 -10.36 61.69 -3.29
C THR A 54 -8.98 61.30 -3.81
N ASP A 55 -8.93 60.37 -4.76
CA ASP A 55 -8.53 60.65 -6.15
C ASP A 55 -8.43 59.35 -6.94
N ASP A 56 -8.75 59.48 -8.23
CA ASP A 56 -8.84 58.45 -9.25
C ASP A 56 -7.56 57.60 -9.39
N ASP A 57 -7.70 56.27 -9.43
CA ASP A 57 -6.83 55.46 -10.28
C ASP A 57 -7.58 54.28 -10.87
N ASP A 58 -7.65 54.31 -12.19
CA ASP A 58 -8.21 53.32 -13.11
C ASP A 58 -7.27 52.11 -13.15
N SER A 59 -7.23 51.31 -12.08
CA SER A 59 -6.51 50.04 -12.06
C SER A 59 -7.47 48.92 -12.44
N ARG A 60 -7.31 48.45 -13.68
CA ARG A 60 -7.92 47.24 -14.24
C ARG A 60 -7.96 46.12 -13.20
N ASP A 61 -9.16 45.76 -12.79
CA ASP A 61 -9.45 44.49 -12.13
C ASP A 61 -9.11 43.36 -13.12
N ILE A 62 -7.86 42.91 -13.12
CA ILE A 62 -7.58 41.53 -13.48
C ILE A 62 -8.08 40.73 -12.29
N ASP A 63 -9.35 40.34 -12.37
CA ASP A 63 -9.87 39.23 -11.59
C ASP A 63 -9.09 37.98 -12.00
N ASN A 64 -7.93 37.81 -11.37
CA ASN A 64 -7.22 36.56 -11.33
C ASN A 64 -7.87 35.73 -10.22
N SER A 65 -9.18 35.50 -10.33
CA SER A 65 -9.86 34.40 -9.69
C SER A 65 -9.39 33.11 -10.35
N SER A 66 -8.11 32.77 -10.13
CA SER A 66 -7.80 31.37 -9.89
C SER A 66 -8.49 31.05 -8.57
N ASP A 67 -9.78 30.74 -8.68
CA ASP A 67 -10.52 30.03 -7.66
C ASP A 67 -9.59 28.93 -7.18
N GLY A 68 -9.10 29.06 -5.96
CA GLY A 68 -8.05 28.24 -5.40
C GLY A 68 -8.61 26.85 -5.23
N ALA A 69 -8.67 26.08 -6.31
CA ALA A 69 -9.11 24.71 -6.31
C ALA A 69 -8.24 24.00 -5.28
N SER A 70 -8.85 23.62 -4.15
CA SER A 70 -8.13 22.91 -3.11
C SER A 70 -7.55 21.66 -3.76
N GLU A 71 -6.22 21.57 -3.79
CA GLU A 71 -5.53 20.41 -4.33
C GLU A 71 -6.09 19.17 -3.64
N SER A 72 -6.58 18.22 -4.43
CA SER A 72 -7.14 16.99 -3.87
C SER A 72 -6.00 16.19 -3.23
N ALA A 73 -6.17 15.77 -1.97
CA ALA A 73 -5.16 15.01 -1.25
C ALA A 73 -4.86 13.66 -1.90
N ILE A 74 -5.88 13.01 -2.49
CA ILE A 74 -5.72 11.79 -3.27
C ILE A 74 -6.42 11.92 -4.62
N PHE A 75 -5.92 11.22 -5.63
CA PHE A 75 -6.47 11.25 -6.98
C PHE A 75 -6.20 9.95 -7.75
N LEU A 76 -7.00 9.69 -8.79
CA LEU A 76 -6.80 8.57 -9.70
C LEU A 76 -5.72 8.94 -10.74
N ALA A 77 -4.73 8.08 -10.93
CA ALA A 77 -3.67 8.26 -11.91
C ALA A 77 -4.19 8.10 -13.35
N GLU A 78 -3.37 8.51 -14.32
CA GLU A 78 -3.71 8.47 -15.76
C GLU A 78 -4.03 7.06 -16.28
N ASN A 79 -3.48 6.01 -15.64
CA ASN A 79 -3.77 4.62 -15.98
C ASN A 79 -5.18 4.17 -15.57
N GLY A 80 -5.94 4.99 -14.83
CA GLY A 80 -7.32 4.72 -14.43
C GLY A 80 -7.48 3.70 -13.31
N VAL A 81 -6.38 3.22 -12.71
CA VAL A 81 -6.38 2.15 -11.68
C VAL A 81 -5.67 2.62 -10.41
N THR A 82 -4.47 3.20 -10.55
CA THR A 82 -3.62 3.57 -9.42
C THR A 82 -4.17 4.79 -8.70
N ILE A 83 -4.14 4.78 -7.37
CA ILE A 83 -4.54 5.91 -6.54
C ILE A 83 -3.29 6.52 -5.93
N ARG A 84 -3.11 7.83 -6.14
CA ARG A 84 -1.94 8.59 -5.69
C ARG A 84 -2.29 9.60 -4.63
N ALA A 85 -1.33 9.88 -3.75
CA ALA A 85 -1.35 11.00 -2.84
C ALA A 85 -0.65 12.22 -3.46
N SER A 86 -1.20 13.41 -3.26
CA SER A 86 -0.53 14.68 -3.55
C SER A 86 0.31 15.14 -2.34
N ASN A 87 0.99 16.28 -2.47
CA ASN A 87 1.83 16.85 -1.41
C ASN A 87 1.03 17.35 -0.18
N VAL A 88 -0.29 17.52 -0.29
CA VAL A 88 -1.17 17.93 0.82
C VAL A 88 -1.73 16.74 1.60
N ALA A 89 -1.54 15.52 1.12
CA ALA A 89 -1.93 14.32 1.84
C ALA A 89 -1.08 14.11 3.10
N VAL A 90 -1.74 13.71 4.18
CA VAL A 90 -1.10 13.42 5.47
C VAL A 90 -1.11 11.92 5.70
N ILE A 91 0.07 11.36 6.00
CA ILE A 91 0.24 9.94 6.35
C ILE A 91 -0.58 9.62 7.60
N GLY A 92 -1.34 8.53 7.57
CA GLY A 92 -2.23 8.09 8.65
C GLY A 92 -3.65 8.65 8.57
N GLU A 93 -3.89 9.63 7.69
CA GLU A 93 -5.24 10.19 7.47
C GLU A 93 -5.99 9.46 6.36
N LYS A 94 -7.32 9.53 6.45
CA LYS A 94 -8.22 9.00 5.43
C LYS A 94 -8.77 10.10 4.54
N TYR A 95 -8.86 9.81 3.25
CA TYR A 95 -9.43 10.70 2.24
C TYR A 95 -10.44 9.96 1.39
N GLU A 96 -11.47 10.67 0.94
CA GLU A 96 -12.52 10.13 0.08
C GLU A 96 -12.20 10.36 -1.39
N LEU A 97 -12.32 9.30 -2.20
CA LEU A 97 -12.27 9.37 -3.66
C LEU A 97 -13.43 8.56 -4.23
N ALA A 98 -14.30 9.21 -4.99
CA ALA A 98 -15.50 8.59 -5.57
C ALA A 98 -16.40 7.86 -4.52
N GLY A 99 -16.46 8.38 -3.29
CA GLY A 99 -17.25 7.82 -2.19
C GLY A 99 -16.64 6.60 -1.51
N ILE A 100 -15.35 6.35 -1.72
CA ILE A 100 -14.57 5.31 -1.05
C ILE A 100 -13.49 5.99 -0.20
N SER A 101 -13.39 5.54 1.05
CA SER A 101 -12.40 6.00 2.03
C SER A 101 -11.08 5.25 1.85
N TYR A 102 -9.99 5.98 1.60
CA TYR A 102 -8.64 5.44 1.47
C TYR A 102 -7.73 5.98 2.56
N LEU A 103 -6.91 5.10 3.16
CA LEU A 103 -5.89 5.46 4.14
C LEU A 103 -4.55 5.75 3.44
N VAL A 104 -3.96 6.91 3.68
CA VAL A 104 -2.61 7.21 3.19
C VAL A 104 -1.60 6.56 4.13
N VAL A 105 -0.72 5.71 3.61
CA VAL A 105 0.20 4.90 4.42
C VAL A 105 1.66 5.17 4.05
N ASP A 106 2.52 5.04 5.05
CA ASP A 106 3.93 4.78 4.86
C ASP A 106 4.24 3.29 5.09
N SER A 107 5.52 2.90 5.02
CA SER A 107 5.93 1.52 5.26
C SER A 107 5.61 1.04 6.68
N THR A 108 5.64 1.91 7.69
CA THR A 108 5.36 1.52 9.08
C THR A 108 3.89 1.16 9.27
N ILE A 109 2.98 2.02 8.80
CA ILE A 109 1.53 1.75 8.88
C ILE A 109 1.17 0.53 8.04
N LEU A 110 1.69 0.40 6.82
CA LEU A 110 1.38 -0.75 5.97
C LEU A 110 1.84 -2.08 6.60
N ILE A 111 3.05 -2.13 7.17
CA ILE A 111 3.55 -3.33 7.86
C ILE A 111 2.70 -3.65 9.09
N GLU A 112 2.27 -2.64 9.85
CA GLU A 112 1.36 -2.85 10.99
C GLU A 112 0.02 -3.45 10.54
N MET A 113 -0.59 -2.90 9.49
CA MET A 113 -1.83 -3.43 8.90
C MET A 113 -1.67 -4.88 8.44
N ILE A 114 -0.58 -5.21 7.74
CA ILE A 114 -0.27 -6.58 7.30
C ILE A 114 -0.08 -7.51 8.50
N THR A 115 0.66 -7.07 9.52
CA THR A 115 0.92 -7.84 10.75
C THR A 115 -0.36 -8.12 11.54
N ASN A 116 -1.32 -7.20 11.49
CA ASN A 116 -2.63 -7.33 12.13
C ASN A 116 -3.69 -7.99 11.24
N GLU A 117 -3.31 -8.49 10.07
CA GLU A 117 -4.19 -9.14 9.10
C GLU A 117 -5.35 -8.25 8.61
N GLU A 118 -5.10 -6.94 8.51
CA GLU A 118 -6.09 -5.95 8.11
C GLU A 118 -6.34 -5.92 6.60
N ASP A 119 -7.43 -5.27 6.19
CA ASP A 119 -7.74 -5.01 4.79
C ASP A 119 -6.85 -3.89 4.26
N ILE A 120 -6.03 -4.20 3.25
CA ILE A 120 -5.09 -3.28 2.60
C ILE A 120 -5.51 -2.95 1.15
N THR A 121 -6.75 -3.25 0.78
CA THR A 121 -7.31 -2.93 -0.56
C THR A 121 -7.63 -1.44 -0.72
N LYS A 122 -7.75 -0.70 0.40
CA LYS A 122 -8.12 0.72 0.45
C LYS A 122 -7.03 1.59 1.08
N VAL A 123 -5.79 1.43 0.60
CA VAL A 123 -4.64 2.24 1.01
C VAL A 123 -4.03 2.99 -0.17
N VAL A 124 -3.40 4.13 0.11
CA VAL A 124 -2.62 4.92 -0.85
C VAL A 124 -1.15 4.83 -0.48
N THR A 125 -0.35 4.23 -1.37
CA THR A 125 1.03 3.81 -1.09
C THR A 125 2.10 4.73 -1.66
N THR A 126 1.74 5.92 -2.17
CA THR A 126 2.66 6.86 -2.83
C THR A 126 3.93 7.17 -2.01
N HIS A 127 3.86 7.15 -0.68
CA HIS A 127 5.00 7.43 0.19
C HIS A 127 5.93 6.22 0.46
N ILE A 128 5.59 5.04 -0.06
CA ILE A 128 6.39 3.82 0.13
C ILE A 128 7.58 3.82 -0.83
N THR A 129 8.76 3.59 -0.27
CA THR A 129 10.03 3.55 -1.03
C THR A 129 10.64 2.16 -1.12
N SER A 130 10.19 1.21 -0.31
CA SER A 130 10.65 -0.17 -0.34
C SER A 130 9.52 -1.14 -0.02
N LEU A 131 9.44 -2.23 -0.78
CA LEU A 131 8.55 -3.37 -0.51
C LEU A 131 9.32 -4.58 0.01
N ASN A 132 10.52 -4.38 0.53
CA ASN A 132 11.41 -5.48 0.87
C ASN A 132 10.80 -6.36 1.96
N ASN A 133 10.71 -7.67 1.72
CA ASN A 133 10.16 -8.65 2.67
C ASN A 133 8.76 -8.29 3.21
N LEU A 134 7.97 -7.54 2.44
CA LEU A 134 6.71 -6.94 2.92
C LEU A 134 5.79 -7.95 3.59
N PHE A 135 5.57 -9.11 2.94
CA PHE A 135 4.71 -10.18 3.45
C PHE A 135 5.48 -11.32 4.17
N ASN A 136 6.81 -11.23 4.23
CA ASN A 136 7.69 -12.17 4.94
C ASN A 136 8.01 -11.70 6.38
N SER A 137 7.61 -10.48 6.74
CA SER A 137 7.90 -9.85 8.03
C SER A 137 6.94 -10.28 9.16
N SER A 138 6.88 -11.57 9.48
CA SER A 138 6.23 -12.03 10.72
C SER A 138 7.27 -12.39 11.78
N PRO A 139 7.53 -11.52 12.78
CA PRO A 139 8.37 -11.84 13.92
C PRO A 139 7.56 -12.69 14.91
N SER A 140 7.32 -13.96 14.60
CA SER A 140 6.74 -14.87 15.59
C SER A 140 7.29 -16.26 15.42
N TRP A 141 8.10 -16.64 16.40
CA TRP A 141 8.50 -18.01 16.73
C TRP A 141 7.27 -18.74 17.29
N ASN A 142 6.25 -18.90 16.46
CA ASN A 142 5.14 -19.82 16.65
C ASN A 142 4.70 -20.28 15.25
N LEU A 143 4.65 -21.59 15.06
CA LEU A 143 4.46 -22.28 13.79
C LEU A 143 3.03 -22.11 13.23
N SER A 144 2.59 -20.88 13.02
CA SER A 144 1.46 -20.55 12.16
C SER A 144 1.97 -19.67 11.03
N TRP A 145 2.45 -20.35 9.98
CA TRP A 145 2.90 -19.82 8.69
C TRP A 145 1.78 -19.08 7.92
N SER A 146 0.74 -18.59 8.58
CA SER A 146 -0.63 -18.62 8.03
C SER A 146 -1.10 -17.37 7.28
N TYR A 147 -0.50 -16.19 7.48
CA TYR A 147 -1.02 -14.99 6.79
C TYR A 147 -0.38 -14.78 5.43
N GLY A 148 0.97 -14.77 5.34
CA GLY A 148 1.67 -14.70 4.06
C GLY A 148 1.22 -15.78 3.09
N VAL A 149 1.03 -17.02 3.55
CA VAL A 149 0.71 -18.13 2.63
C VAL A 149 -0.64 -18.00 1.89
N ASN A 150 -1.58 -17.25 2.46
CA ASN A 150 -2.91 -17.05 1.88
C ASN A 150 -3.14 -15.62 1.37
N PHE A 151 -2.12 -14.76 1.39
CA PHE A 151 -2.27 -13.39 0.93
C PHE A 151 -2.63 -13.35 -0.55
N ASN A 152 -3.77 -12.73 -0.86
CA ASN A 152 -4.27 -12.52 -2.22
C ASN A 152 -5.29 -11.37 -2.26
N GLN A 153 -5.16 -10.37 -1.40
CA GLN A 153 -6.02 -9.17 -1.42
C GLN A 153 -5.69 -8.30 -2.64
N ASP A 154 -6.69 -7.65 -3.23
CA ASP A 154 -6.48 -6.75 -4.38
C ASP A 154 -5.59 -5.57 -4.01
N ILE A 155 -4.42 -5.51 -4.64
CA ILE A 155 -3.41 -4.45 -4.50
C ILE A 155 -3.14 -3.76 -5.84
N GLY A 156 -3.99 -3.95 -6.85
CA GLY A 156 -3.79 -3.42 -8.19
C GLY A 156 -3.75 -1.88 -8.22
N SER A 157 -4.48 -1.22 -7.31
CA SER A 157 -4.52 0.25 -7.21
C SER A 157 -3.33 0.87 -6.48
N TRP A 158 -2.39 0.08 -5.96
CA TRP A 158 -1.22 0.60 -5.26
C TRP A 158 -0.35 1.44 -6.20
N ASP A 159 0.16 2.54 -5.66
CA ASP A 159 1.14 3.39 -6.31
C ASP A 159 2.55 2.98 -5.86
N VAL A 160 3.34 2.45 -6.79
CA VAL A 160 4.71 1.99 -6.53
C VAL A 160 5.77 2.85 -7.24
N ILE A 161 5.39 4.02 -7.75
CA ILE A 161 6.29 4.89 -8.54
C ILE A 161 7.53 5.33 -7.77
N ASN A 162 7.45 5.43 -6.43
CA ASN A 162 8.56 5.81 -5.55
C ASN A 162 9.31 4.61 -4.96
N VAL A 163 8.89 3.38 -5.26
CA VAL A 163 9.54 2.16 -4.77
C VAL A 163 10.86 1.95 -5.52
N ASN A 164 11.96 1.86 -4.78
CA ASN A 164 13.29 1.62 -5.33
C ASN A 164 13.75 0.16 -5.20
N SER A 165 13.11 -0.63 -4.33
CA SER A 165 13.50 -2.00 -4.01
C SER A 165 12.29 -2.88 -3.71
N MET A 166 12.23 -4.04 -4.35
CA MET A 166 11.16 -5.05 -4.24
C MET A 166 11.74 -6.43 -3.86
N ILE A 167 12.82 -6.44 -3.07
CA ILE A 167 13.51 -7.67 -2.68
C ILE A 167 12.54 -8.55 -1.87
N ASP A 168 12.29 -9.76 -2.35
CA ASP A 168 11.45 -10.74 -1.67
C ASP A 168 10.05 -10.20 -1.32
N ALA A 169 9.53 -9.23 -2.08
CA ALA A 169 8.29 -8.53 -1.74
C ALA A 169 7.11 -9.51 -1.58
N PHE A 170 7.04 -10.53 -2.45
CA PHE A 170 6.03 -11.59 -2.44
C PHE A 170 6.64 -12.99 -2.28
N ILE A 171 7.80 -13.13 -1.63
CA ILE A 171 8.40 -14.46 -1.44
C ILE A 171 7.45 -15.39 -0.66
N ASP A 172 7.38 -16.66 -1.06
CA ASP A 172 6.63 -17.73 -0.37
C ASP A 172 5.12 -17.47 -0.22
N LEU A 173 4.48 -16.79 -1.19
CA LEU A 173 3.02 -16.58 -1.22
C LEU A 173 2.32 -17.52 -2.24
N PRO A 174 2.00 -18.78 -1.89
CA PRO A 174 1.47 -19.77 -2.82
C PRO A 174 0.11 -19.44 -3.42
N SER A 175 -0.69 -18.58 -2.78
CA SER A 175 -2.00 -18.16 -3.29
C SER A 175 -1.98 -16.84 -4.08
N PHE A 176 -0.86 -16.11 -4.08
CA PHE A 176 -0.79 -14.79 -4.67
C PHE A 176 -0.88 -14.85 -6.20
N ASN A 177 -1.86 -14.16 -6.77
CA ASN A 177 -2.06 -14.04 -8.21
C ASN A 177 -2.87 -12.77 -8.57
N GLN A 178 -2.65 -11.66 -7.86
CA GLN A 178 -3.39 -10.41 -8.11
C GLN A 178 -2.82 -9.65 -9.30
N ASP A 179 -3.71 -9.03 -10.07
CA ASP A 179 -3.32 -8.22 -11.22
C ASP A 179 -2.57 -6.96 -10.77
N ILE A 180 -1.28 -6.95 -11.07
CA ILE A 180 -0.34 -5.84 -10.82
C ILE A 180 0.27 -5.34 -12.13
N SER A 181 -0.37 -5.63 -13.27
CA SER A 181 0.11 -5.22 -14.60
C SER A 181 0.25 -3.70 -14.75
N HIS A 182 -0.57 -2.94 -14.03
CA HIS A 182 -0.62 -1.47 -14.06
C HIS A 182 0.44 -0.78 -13.18
N TRP A 183 1.23 -1.54 -12.41
CA TRP A 183 2.24 -0.97 -11.52
C TRP A 183 3.37 -0.30 -12.30
N GLU A 184 3.64 0.96 -11.98
CA GLU A 184 4.76 1.73 -12.55
C GLU A 184 6.06 1.48 -11.78
N VAL A 185 6.82 0.46 -12.19
CA VAL A 185 8.05 0.01 -11.50
C VAL A 185 9.34 0.71 -11.95
N ILE A 186 9.23 1.86 -12.62
CA ILE A 186 10.38 2.54 -13.26
C ILE A 186 11.48 2.94 -12.28
N SER A 187 11.16 3.20 -11.01
CA SER A 187 12.15 3.57 -9.99
C SER A 187 12.85 2.36 -9.35
N VAL A 188 12.38 1.14 -9.60
CA VAL A 188 12.91 -0.06 -8.95
C VAL A 188 14.27 -0.43 -9.54
N THR A 189 15.23 -0.71 -8.66
CA THR A 189 16.60 -1.10 -9.02
C THR A 189 16.95 -2.53 -8.64
N ASP A 190 16.20 -3.14 -7.72
CA ASP A 190 16.41 -4.49 -7.21
C ASP A 190 15.06 -5.23 -7.09
N MET A 191 14.92 -6.31 -7.86
CA MET A 191 13.75 -7.21 -7.90
C MET A 191 14.14 -8.65 -7.51
N SER A 192 15.22 -8.81 -6.74
CA SER A 192 15.68 -10.13 -6.33
C SER A 192 14.59 -10.86 -5.54
N GLY A 193 14.27 -12.10 -5.93
CA GLY A 193 13.31 -12.95 -5.24
C GLY A 193 11.86 -12.45 -5.18
N THR A 194 11.48 -11.39 -5.91
CA THR A 194 10.16 -10.74 -5.78
C THR A 194 8.98 -11.71 -5.82
N PHE A 195 9.00 -12.72 -6.68
CA PHE A 195 7.94 -13.76 -6.81
C PHE A 195 8.45 -15.18 -6.52
N ALA A 196 9.57 -15.31 -5.81
CA ALA A 196 10.13 -16.61 -5.48
C ALA A 196 9.11 -17.45 -4.68
N ASN A 197 8.98 -18.72 -5.07
CA ASN A 197 8.06 -19.70 -4.49
C ASN A 197 6.58 -19.25 -4.48
N CYS A 198 6.14 -18.53 -5.51
CA CYS A 198 4.73 -18.22 -5.78
C CYS A 198 4.11 -19.14 -6.84
N PRO A 199 3.80 -20.42 -6.56
CA PRO A 199 3.32 -21.37 -7.56
C PRO A 199 2.04 -20.98 -8.30
N SER A 200 1.19 -20.09 -7.77
CA SER A 200 -0.05 -19.64 -8.43
C SER A 200 0.12 -18.39 -9.29
N PHE A 201 1.22 -17.65 -9.15
CA PHE A 201 1.40 -16.37 -9.82
C PHE A 201 1.58 -16.55 -11.33
N ASN A 202 0.75 -15.87 -12.12
CA ASN A 202 0.76 -15.91 -13.59
C ASN A 202 0.14 -14.65 -14.23
N GLN A 203 0.39 -13.48 -13.65
CA GLN A 203 -0.13 -12.21 -14.18
C GLN A 203 0.78 -11.63 -15.26
N ASN A 204 0.19 -10.94 -16.23
CA ASN A 204 0.96 -10.32 -17.31
C ASN A 204 1.78 -9.12 -16.79
N LEU A 205 3.09 -9.17 -16.97
CA LEU A 205 4.03 -8.11 -16.60
C LEU A 205 4.76 -7.52 -17.81
N SER A 206 4.28 -7.77 -19.04
CA SER A 206 4.93 -7.34 -20.28
C SER A 206 5.16 -5.82 -20.37
N ASP A 207 4.31 -5.06 -19.69
CA ASP A 207 4.26 -3.60 -19.75
C ASP A 207 5.10 -2.93 -18.66
N TRP A 208 5.67 -3.72 -17.73
CA TRP A 208 6.57 -3.20 -16.71
C TRP A 208 7.85 -2.64 -17.35
N ASN A 209 8.13 -1.37 -17.07
CA ASN A 209 9.40 -0.76 -17.47
C ASN A 209 10.50 -1.09 -16.44
N VAL A 210 11.27 -2.14 -16.74
CA VAL A 210 12.38 -2.62 -15.89
C VAL A 210 13.75 -2.04 -16.27
N SER A 211 13.82 -0.97 -17.07
CA SER A 211 15.09 -0.46 -17.61
C SER A 211 16.10 -0.01 -16.56
N ASN A 212 15.64 0.32 -15.34
CA ASN A 212 16.50 0.73 -14.22
C ASN A 212 16.89 -0.42 -13.29
N VAL A 213 16.36 -1.63 -13.51
CA VAL A 213 16.64 -2.78 -12.66
C VAL A 213 18.04 -3.32 -12.94
N THR A 214 18.78 -3.57 -11.87
CA THR A 214 20.15 -4.09 -11.91
C THR A 214 20.26 -5.51 -11.37
N LYS A 215 19.29 -5.97 -10.58
CA LYS A 215 19.27 -7.30 -9.96
C LYS A 215 17.89 -7.92 -10.05
N MET A 216 17.86 -9.17 -10.53
CA MET A 216 16.68 -10.02 -10.71
C MET A 216 16.95 -11.46 -10.24
N GLY A 217 17.98 -11.66 -9.40
CA GLY A 217 18.37 -12.99 -8.91
C GLY A 217 17.18 -13.71 -8.27
N GLY A 218 16.88 -14.92 -8.76
CA GLY A 218 15.78 -15.74 -8.24
C GLY A 218 14.36 -15.15 -8.33
N MET A 219 14.13 -14.08 -9.11
CA MET A 219 12.85 -13.35 -9.15
C MET A 219 11.62 -14.25 -9.34
N PHE A 220 11.74 -15.30 -10.15
CA PHE A 220 10.68 -16.30 -10.43
C PHE A 220 11.10 -17.73 -10.05
N ALA A 221 12.03 -17.89 -9.10
CA ALA A 221 12.45 -19.21 -8.66
C ALA A 221 11.26 -19.96 -8.03
N GLY A 222 10.89 -21.14 -8.56
CA GLY A 222 9.77 -21.93 -8.04
C GLY A 222 8.36 -21.38 -8.37
N THR A 223 8.23 -20.37 -9.23
CA THR A 223 6.94 -19.81 -9.69
C THR A 223 6.32 -20.71 -10.76
N THR A 224 5.90 -21.90 -10.37
CA THR A 224 5.59 -23.01 -11.31
C THR A 224 4.47 -22.75 -12.32
N SER A 225 3.52 -21.85 -12.04
CA SER A 225 2.44 -21.51 -12.99
C SER A 225 2.73 -20.33 -13.90
N PHE A 226 3.83 -19.60 -13.68
CA PHE A 226 4.16 -18.43 -14.48
C PHE A 226 4.47 -18.83 -15.92
N ASN A 227 3.80 -18.19 -16.87
CA ASN A 227 3.99 -18.41 -18.29
C ASN A 227 3.54 -17.17 -19.09
N GLN A 228 4.32 -16.09 -19.00
CA GLN A 228 4.11 -14.85 -19.73
C GLN A 228 5.29 -14.53 -20.64
N ASP A 229 5.03 -13.80 -21.72
CA ASP A 229 6.08 -13.30 -22.62
C ASP A 229 6.67 -12.02 -22.03
N LEU A 230 7.94 -12.08 -21.64
CA LEU A 230 8.70 -10.95 -21.11
C LEU A 230 9.88 -10.57 -22.02
N SER A 231 9.84 -10.96 -23.30
CA SER A 231 10.90 -10.64 -24.26
C SER A 231 11.03 -9.14 -24.56
N SER A 232 10.00 -8.35 -24.26
CA SER A 232 10.00 -6.89 -24.39
C SER A 232 10.83 -6.17 -23.32
N TRP A 233 11.17 -6.83 -22.21
CA TRP A 233 11.87 -6.21 -21.10
C TRP A 233 13.29 -5.78 -21.49
N SER A 234 13.60 -4.50 -21.24
CA SER A 234 14.95 -3.95 -21.41
C SER A 234 15.85 -4.30 -20.23
N VAL A 235 16.49 -5.47 -20.29
CA VAL A 235 17.36 -6.01 -19.21
C VAL A 235 18.86 -5.70 -19.37
N SER A 236 19.22 -4.70 -20.18
CA SER A 236 20.63 -4.36 -20.43
C SER A 236 21.40 -3.87 -19.20
N ASN A 237 20.71 -3.42 -18.15
CA ASN A 237 21.34 -2.96 -16.90
C ASN A 237 21.43 -4.06 -15.84
N VAL A 238 20.86 -5.24 -16.09
CA VAL A 238 20.85 -6.35 -15.13
C VAL A 238 22.22 -7.01 -15.08
N ILE A 239 22.82 -6.99 -13.89
CA ILE A 239 24.13 -7.60 -13.60
C ILE A 239 24.01 -8.88 -12.76
N ASP A 240 22.86 -9.11 -12.12
CA ASP A 240 22.54 -10.34 -11.40
C ASP A 240 21.19 -10.89 -11.85
N CYS A 241 21.21 -12.02 -12.54
CA CYS A 241 20.03 -12.80 -12.92
C CYS A 241 20.19 -14.27 -12.52
N ASN A 242 21.06 -14.56 -11.55
CA ASN A 242 21.33 -15.94 -11.15
C ASN A 242 20.03 -16.64 -10.75
N LYS A 243 19.78 -17.82 -11.32
CA LYS A 243 18.58 -18.62 -11.01
C LYS A 243 17.25 -17.88 -11.25
N PHE A 244 17.22 -16.87 -12.14
CA PHE A 244 16.07 -16.00 -12.41
C PHE A 244 14.74 -16.75 -12.41
N SER A 245 14.66 -17.90 -13.08
CA SER A 245 13.46 -18.73 -13.17
C SER A 245 13.72 -20.21 -12.88
N ILE A 246 14.66 -20.54 -11.97
CA ILE A 246 14.93 -21.96 -11.63
C ILE A 246 13.64 -22.61 -11.10
N ASN A 247 13.32 -23.83 -11.53
CA ASN A 247 12.08 -24.54 -11.17
C ASN A 247 10.76 -23.83 -11.58
N ALA A 248 10.78 -22.88 -12.52
CA ALA A 248 9.57 -22.35 -13.15
C ALA A 248 9.09 -23.26 -14.30
N GLU A 249 8.62 -24.46 -13.95
CA GLU A 249 8.48 -25.60 -14.87
C GLU A 249 7.52 -25.38 -16.06
N LYS A 250 6.48 -24.54 -15.92
CA LYS A 250 5.51 -24.27 -17.00
C LYS A 250 5.89 -23.09 -17.89
N TRP A 251 6.99 -22.37 -17.60
CA TRP A 251 7.33 -21.16 -18.33
C TRP A 251 7.98 -21.49 -19.68
N ILE A 252 7.15 -21.49 -20.73
CA ILE A 252 7.54 -21.78 -22.12
C ILE A 252 7.57 -20.54 -23.02
N LEU A 253 6.86 -19.48 -22.65
CA LEU A 253 6.89 -18.21 -23.39
C LEU A 253 8.27 -17.54 -23.29
N PRO A 254 8.61 -16.65 -24.26
CA PRO A 254 9.91 -15.99 -24.29
C PRO A 254 10.25 -15.27 -22.98
N LYS A 255 11.44 -15.58 -22.46
CA LYS A 255 12.03 -14.93 -21.28
C LYS A 255 12.80 -13.67 -21.70
N PRO A 256 13.14 -12.77 -20.75
CA PRO A 256 14.02 -11.65 -21.05
C PRO A 256 15.38 -12.12 -21.59
N ASN A 257 15.95 -11.38 -22.52
CA ASN A 257 17.25 -11.71 -23.10
C ASN A 257 18.39 -11.12 -22.26
N PHE A 258 18.83 -11.85 -21.23
CA PHE A 258 19.94 -11.44 -20.39
C PHE A 258 21.28 -11.58 -21.13
N THR A 259 21.98 -10.46 -21.36
CA THR A 259 23.30 -10.46 -22.01
C THR A 259 24.46 -10.28 -21.04
N ASN A 260 24.18 -9.84 -19.80
CA ASN A 260 25.17 -9.29 -18.86
C ASN A 260 25.30 -10.11 -17.55
N CYS A 261 24.61 -11.25 -17.44
CA CYS A 261 24.67 -12.15 -16.30
C CYS A 261 24.46 -13.60 -16.75
N THR A 262 24.97 -14.55 -15.97
CA THR A 262 24.81 -15.99 -16.22
C THR A 262 23.60 -16.51 -15.45
N GLU A 263 22.66 -17.15 -16.14
CA GLU A 263 21.45 -17.74 -15.54
C GLU A 263 21.72 -19.00 -14.68
#